data_AF-A0A7C5XZA0-F1
#
_entry.id   AF-A0A7C5XZA0-F1
#
_cell.length_a   1.000
_cell.length_b   1.000
_cell.length_c   1.000
_cell.angle_alpha   90.00
_cell.angle_beta   90.00
_cell.angle_gamma   90.00
#
_symmetry.space_group_name_H-M   'P 1'
#
loop_
_entity.id
_entity.type
_entity.pdbx_description
1 polymer ?
#
loop_
_entity_poly.entity_id
_entity_poly.type
_entity_poly.pdbx_seq_one_letter_code
_entity_poly.pdbx_strand_id
1 'polypeptide(L)'
;MELTCTGVITTNTPSSDEKKVEDVIDTIVFFYKLYMDTWSDSAYSDFIKAFNVFLEEISPISYVPSLACEIDKNIYMNLWDAGINPSLLRKTLLDVYRVLRSRKSADELKRDLREIVSIIGDESAMWDIIEKTSSVDQLVSIAILTLIIGTNF
;
A
#
# COMPACT_ATOMS: atom_id res chain seq x y z
N MET A 1 -30.14 -5.57 44.92
CA MET A 1 -30.45 -5.50 43.48
C MET A 1 -29.25 -4.84 42.84
N GLU A 2 -28.29 -5.64 42.39
CA GLU A 2 -27.01 -5.13 41.84
C GLU A 2 -26.76 -5.77 40.47
N LEU A 3 -26.35 -4.92 39.55
CA LEU A 3 -26.33 -5.11 38.10
C LEU A 3 -25.19 -6.04 37.66
N THR A 4 -25.52 -6.94 36.75
CA THR A 4 -24.60 -7.83 36.05
C THR A 4 -23.64 -7.05 35.16
N CYS A 5 -22.33 -7.33 35.29
CA CYS A 5 -21.32 -6.96 34.31
C CYS A 5 -21.49 -7.82 33.05
N THR A 6 -22.18 -7.30 32.03
CA THR A 6 -22.08 -7.83 30.66
C THR A 6 -20.89 -7.18 29.99
N GLY A 7 -19.79 -7.94 29.90
CA GLY A 7 -18.67 -7.62 29.03
C GLY A 7 -19.14 -7.57 27.58
N VAL A 8 -19.07 -6.38 26.98
CA VAL A 8 -19.20 -6.22 25.54
C VAL A 8 -17.84 -6.56 24.95
N ILE A 9 -17.70 -7.76 24.41
CA ILE A 9 -16.63 -8.08 23.48
C ILE A 9 -16.97 -7.33 22.20
N THR A 10 -16.29 -6.21 21.96
CA THR A 10 -16.31 -5.57 20.64
C THR A 10 -15.52 -6.46 19.69
N THR A 11 -16.19 -7.40 19.04
CA THR A 11 -15.64 -8.03 17.83
C THR A 11 -15.49 -6.91 16.80
N ASN A 12 -14.25 -6.56 16.47
CA ASN A 12 -13.92 -5.65 15.37
C ASN A 12 -14.33 -6.30 14.04
N THR A 13 -15.63 -6.33 13.77
CA THR A 13 -16.15 -6.66 12.44
C THR A 13 -15.80 -5.49 11.54
N PRO A 14 -15.05 -5.70 10.44
CA PRO A 14 -14.75 -4.65 9.49
C PRO A 14 -16.04 -3.99 9.02
N SER A 15 -16.04 -2.66 8.88
CA SER A 15 -17.15 -1.97 8.23
C SER A 15 -17.37 -2.55 6.83
N SER A 16 -18.60 -2.51 6.30
CA SER A 16 -18.91 -2.94 4.92
C SER A 16 -17.92 -2.39 3.89
N ASP A 17 -17.46 -1.16 4.10
CA ASP A 17 -16.50 -0.48 3.22
C ASP A 17 -15.07 -1.03 3.32
N GLU A 18 -14.66 -1.52 4.49
CA GLU A 18 -13.31 -2.08 4.67
C GLU A 18 -13.22 -3.45 4.01
N LYS A 19 -14.28 -4.27 4.14
CA LYS A 19 -14.37 -5.55 3.45
C LYS A 19 -14.28 -5.38 1.92
N LYS A 20 -14.98 -4.38 1.38
CA LYS A 20 -14.91 -4.07 -0.06
C LYS A 20 -13.48 -3.76 -0.50
N VAL A 21 -12.74 -2.97 0.29
CA VAL A 21 -11.35 -2.62 -0.03
C VAL A 21 -10.41 -3.82 0.15
N GLU A 22 -10.62 -4.64 1.19
CA GLU A 22 -9.88 -5.90 1.36
C GLU A 22 -10.05 -6.83 0.15
N ASP A 23 -11.27 -6.96 -0.39
CA ASP A 23 -11.54 -7.77 -1.60
C ASP A 23 -10.78 -7.23 -2.83
N VAL A 24 -10.68 -5.90 -2.98
CA VAL A 24 -9.89 -5.26 -4.04
C VAL A 24 -8.39 -5.52 -3.85
N ILE A 25 -7.87 -5.37 -2.62
CA ILE A 25 -6.47 -5.64 -2.29
C ILE A 25 -6.13 -7.12 -2.55
N ASP A 26 -7.01 -8.04 -2.18
CA ASP A 26 -6.82 -9.47 -2.41
C ASP A 26 -6.79 -9.79 -3.92
N THR A 27 -7.60 -9.07 -4.71
CA THR A 27 -7.58 -9.15 -6.18
C THR A 27 -6.25 -8.66 -6.75
N ILE A 28 -5.72 -7.53 -6.27
CA ILE A 28 -4.39 -7.00 -6.67
C ILE A 28 -3.31 -8.04 -6.38
N VAL A 29 -3.29 -8.58 -5.17
CA VAL A 29 -2.27 -9.54 -4.71
C VAL A 29 -2.36 -10.86 -5.49
N PHE A 30 -3.57 -11.30 -5.83
CA PHE A 30 -3.80 -12.46 -6.67
C PHE A 30 -3.19 -12.28 -8.06
N PHE A 31 -3.50 -11.18 -8.75
CA PHE A 31 -2.97 -10.94 -10.09
C PHE A 31 -1.47 -10.62 -10.10
N TYR A 32 -0.97 -9.96 -9.06
CA TYR A 32 0.47 -9.78 -8.85
C TYR A 32 1.20 -11.13 -8.78
N LYS A 33 0.71 -12.04 -7.94
CA LYS A 33 1.27 -13.40 -7.83
C LYS A 33 1.16 -14.16 -9.15
N LEU A 34 -0.01 -14.11 -9.79
CA LEU A 34 -0.22 -14.77 -11.08
C LEU A 34 0.74 -14.24 -12.15
N TYR A 35 1.00 -12.93 -12.17
CA TYR A 35 1.98 -12.34 -13.07
C TYR A 35 3.39 -12.84 -12.77
N MET A 36 3.84 -12.85 -11.51
CA MET A 36 5.16 -13.41 -11.16
C MET A 36 5.32 -14.89 -11.55
N ASP A 37 4.25 -15.67 -11.41
CA ASP A 37 4.26 -17.11 -11.71
C ASP A 37 4.25 -17.39 -13.23
N THR A 38 3.73 -16.48 -14.06
CA THR A 38 3.42 -16.76 -15.47
C THR A 38 4.01 -15.78 -16.49
N TRP A 39 4.41 -14.59 -16.06
CA TRP A 39 4.79 -13.45 -16.91
C TRP A 39 3.73 -13.10 -17.98
N SER A 40 2.45 -13.36 -17.67
CA SER A 40 1.34 -13.15 -18.60
C SER A 40 0.90 -11.69 -18.66
N ASP A 41 0.89 -11.10 -19.85
CA ASP A 41 0.36 -9.75 -20.10
C ASP A 41 -1.09 -9.59 -19.63
N SER A 42 -1.89 -10.67 -19.68
CA SER A 42 -3.27 -10.64 -19.16
C SER A 42 -3.29 -10.45 -17.65
N ALA A 43 -2.42 -11.16 -16.92
CA ALA A 43 -2.33 -11.03 -15.47
C ALA A 43 -1.83 -9.64 -15.07
N TYR A 44 -0.86 -9.09 -15.82
CA TYR A 44 -0.41 -7.71 -15.64
C TYR A 44 -1.54 -6.69 -15.87
N SER A 45 -2.27 -6.81 -16.97
CA SER A 45 -3.42 -5.96 -17.27
C SER A 45 -4.48 -6.01 -16.15
N ASP A 46 -4.79 -7.20 -15.64
CA ASP A 46 -5.79 -7.34 -14.57
C ASP A 46 -5.29 -6.85 -13.21
N PHE A 47 -3.98 -6.95 -12.94
CA PHE A 47 -3.34 -6.26 -11.82
C PHE A 47 -3.54 -4.74 -11.92
N ILE A 48 -3.25 -4.13 -13.08
CA ILE A 48 -3.40 -2.67 -13.27
C ILE A 48 -4.86 -2.23 -13.10
N LYS A 49 -5.83 -3.01 -13.62
CA LYS A 49 -7.26 -2.72 -13.41
C LYS A 49 -7.63 -2.74 -11.93
N ALA A 50 -7.22 -3.78 -11.20
CA ALA A 50 -7.51 -3.89 -9.77
C ALA A 50 -6.82 -2.77 -8.97
N PHE A 51 -5.59 -2.42 -9.34
CA PHE A 51 -4.84 -1.32 -8.72
C PHE A 51 -5.52 0.03 -8.95
N ASN A 52 -6.03 0.29 -10.16
CA ASN A 52 -6.81 1.50 -10.44
C ASN A 52 -8.10 1.59 -9.59
N VAL A 53 -8.82 0.48 -9.41
CA VAL A 53 -9.98 0.43 -8.50
C VAL A 53 -9.56 0.78 -7.08
N PHE A 54 -8.41 0.28 -6.61
CA PHE A 54 -7.90 0.66 -5.29
C PHE A 54 -7.57 2.15 -5.19
N LEU A 55 -6.95 2.75 -6.22
CA LEU A 55 -6.68 4.20 -6.27
C LEU A 55 -7.97 5.02 -6.17
N GLU A 56 -9.08 4.56 -6.76
CA GLU A 56 -10.39 5.20 -6.61
C GLU A 56 -10.90 5.15 -5.16
N GLU A 57 -10.71 4.04 -4.44
CA GLU A 57 -11.16 3.87 -3.04
C GLU A 57 -10.39 4.71 -2.01
N ILE A 58 -9.13 5.05 -2.33
CA ILE A 58 -8.26 5.90 -1.49
C ILE A 58 -8.22 7.36 -1.98
N SER A 59 -9.00 7.70 -3.01
CA SER A 59 -9.14 9.07 -3.49
C SER A 59 -9.91 9.96 -2.50
N PRO A 60 -9.60 11.27 -2.38
CA PRO A 60 -8.54 11.99 -3.09
C PRO A 60 -7.15 11.81 -2.45
N ILE A 61 -6.12 11.67 -3.29
CA ILE A 61 -4.71 11.63 -2.88
C ILE A 61 -4.03 12.94 -3.30
N SER A 62 -3.17 13.49 -2.44
CA SER A 62 -2.40 14.69 -2.77
C SER A 62 -1.26 14.37 -3.75
N TYR A 63 -1.37 14.82 -5.00
CA TYR A 63 -0.27 14.66 -5.96
C TYR A 63 0.74 15.80 -5.85
N VAL A 64 2.01 15.45 -5.59
CA VAL A 64 3.12 16.41 -5.50
C VAL A 64 4.17 16.03 -6.57
N PRO A 65 4.27 16.77 -7.69
CA PRO A 65 5.17 16.41 -8.79
C PRO A 65 6.64 16.27 -8.39
N SER A 66 7.14 17.14 -7.51
CA SER A 66 8.53 17.08 -7.05
C SER A 66 8.83 15.79 -6.29
N LEU A 67 7.86 15.31 -5.51
CA LEU A 67 7.97 14.06 -4.76
C LEU A 67 8.02 12.85 -5.69
N ALA A 68 7.20 12.84 -6.76
CA ALA A 68 7.25 11.79 -7.76
C ALA A 68 8.62 11.71 -8.45
N CYS A 69 9.20 12.85 -8.83
CA CYS A 69 10.55 12.89 -9.41
C CYS A 69 11.65 12.48 -8.44
N GLU A 70 11.50 12.76 -7.14
CA GLU A 70 12.46 12.31 -6.13
C GLU A 70 12.38 10.80 -5.91
N ILE A 71 11.17 10.23 -5.81
CA ILE A 71 10.97 8.80 -5.64
C ILE A 71 11.48 8.03 -6.87
N ASP A 72 11.15 8.50 -8.08
CA ASP A 72 11.54 7.87 -9.34
C ASP A 72 13.07 7.70 -9.48
N LYS A 73 13.84 8.72 -9.07
CA LYS A 73 15.31 8.66 -9.09
C LYS A 73 15.91 7.64 -8.14
N ASN A 74 15.16 7.21 -7.13
CA ASN A 74 15.64 6.33 -6.08
C ASN A 74 15.08 4.91 -6.18
N ILE A 75 14.17 4.63 -7.11
CA ILE A 75 13.72 3.27 -7.44
C ILE A 75 14.53 2.80 -8.65
N TYR A 76 15.05 1.58 -8.61
CA TYR A 76 15.88 1.03 -9.69
C TYR A 76 15.46 -0.37 -10.15
N MET A 77 14.43 -0.95 -9.53
CA MET A 77 13.91 -2.27 -9.84
C MET A 77 12.38 -2.27 -9.74
N ASN A 78 11.71 -2.98 -10.64
CA ASN A 78 10.27 -3.15 -10.55
C ASN A 78 9.89 -4.22 -9.50
N LEU A 79 8.63 -4.21 -9.05
CA LEU A 79 8.14 -5.06 -7.95
C LEU A 79 8.24 -6.57 -8.28
N TRP A 80 8.11 -6.95 -9.54
CA TRP A 80 8.10 -8.35 -9.98
C TRP A 80 9.50 -8.91 -10.16
N ASP A 81 10.43 -8.14 -10.73
CA ASP A 81 11.85 -8.51 -10.82
C ASP A 81 12.47 -8.63 -9.43
N ALA A 82 12.04 -7.76 -8.51
CA ALA A 82 12.39 -7.80 -7.09
C ALA A 82 11.78 -8.99 -6.33
N GLY A 83 10.78 -9.67 -6.89
CA GLY A 83 10.09 -10.77 -6.22
C GLY A 83 9.46 -10.37 -4.88
N ILE A 84 8.85 -9.17 -4.81
CA ILE A 84 8.22 -8.67 -3.58
C ILE A 84 7.24 -9.70 -3.03
N ASN A 85 7.36 -9.96 -1.72
CA ASN A 85 6.48 -10.92 -1.07
C ASN A 85 5.01 -10.46 -1.21
N PRO A 86 4.09 -11.28 -1.76
CA PRO A 86 2.68 -10.92 -1.91
C PRO A 86 2.00 -10.54 -0.57
N SER A 87 2.44 -11.12 0.55
CA SER A 87 1.96 -10.75 1.89
C SER A 87 2.43 -9.36 2.32
N LEU A 88 3.65 -8.96 1.94
CA LEU A 88 4.14 -7.60 2.19
C LEU A 88 3.36 -6.59 1.34
N LEU A 89 3.16 -6.87 0.05
CA LEU A 89 2.32 -6.03 -0.83
C LEU A 89 0.91 -5.85 -0.25
N ARG A 90 0.25 -6.96 0.14
CA ARG A 90 -1.07 -6.94 0.77
C ARG A 90 -1.09 -6.05 2.01
N LYS A 91 -0.10 -6.23 2.89
CA LYS A 91 0.03 -5.51 4.15
C LYS A 91 0.21 -4.01 3.89
N THR A 92 1.09 -3.62 2.99
CA THR A 92 1.33 -2.21 2.65
C THR A 92 0.09 -1.55 2.06
N LEU A 93 -0.63 -2.20 1.14
CA LEU A 93 -1.87 -1.65 0.57
C LEU A 93 -2.95 -1.45 1.65
N LEU A 94 -3.09 -2.42 2.55
CA LEU A 94 -4.06 -2.34 3.65
C LEU A 94 -3.68 -1.24 4.65
N ASP A 95 -2.39 -1.07 4.90
CA ASP A 95 -1.87 -0.02 5.77
C ASP A 95 -2.08 1.37 5.16
N VAL A 96 -1.87 1.53 3.85
CA VAL A 96 -2.21 2.77 3.13
C VAL A 96 -3.67 3.13 3.36
N TYR A 97 -4.59 2.20 3.11
CA TYR A 97 -6.02 2.44 3.31
C TYR A 97 -6.35 2.79 4.78
N ARG A 98 -5.85 2.02 5.74
CA ARG A 98 -6.18 2.22 7.15
C ARG A 98 -5.58 3.50 7.72
N VAL A 99 -4.36 3.86 7.32
CA VAL A 99 -3.72 5.13 7.70
C VAL A 99 -4.51 6.31 7.15
N LEU A 100 -4.91 6.26 5.86
CA LEU A 100 -5.75 7.30 5.26
C LEU A 100 -7.09 7.47 5.98
N ARG A 101 -7.69 6.38 6.48
CA ARG A 101 -8.94 6.42 7.24
C ARG A 101 -8.75 6.68 8.74
N SER A 102 -7.54 7.06 9.18
CA SER A 102 -7.19 7.27 10.59
C SER A 102 -7.48 6.07 11.50
N ARG A 103 -7.42 4.86 10.94
CA ARG A 103 -7.63 3.57 11.63
C ARG A 103 -6.33 2.89 12.02
N LYS A 104 -5.17 3.40 11.58
CA LYS A 104 -3.84 2.86 11.84
C LYS A 104 -2.80 3.97 11.99
N SER A 105 -1.70 3.68 12.69
CA SER A 105 -0.58 4.62 12.84
C SER A 105 0.21 4.79 11.54
N ALA A 106 0.62 6.02 11.25
CA ALA A 106 1.55 6.33 10.17
C ALA A 106 2.89 5.60 10.31
N ASP A 107 3.35 5.32 11.54
CA ASP A 107 4.63 4.64 11.79
C ASP A 107 4.66 3.21 11.25
N GLU A 108 3.51 2.52 11.25
CA GLU A 108 3.42 1.18 10.70
C GLU A 108 3.53 1.18 9.18
N LEU A 109 2.90 2.15 8.52
CA LEU A 109 3.05 2.36 7.09
C LEU A 109 4.50 2.75 6.74
N LYS A 110 5.16 3.60 7.54
CA LYS A 110 6.58 3.93 7.34
C LYS A 110 7.46 2.68 7.37
N ARG A 111 7.27 1.81 8.37
CA ARG A 111 8.03 0.55 8.49
C ARG A 111 7.82 -0.36 7.29
N ASP A 112 6.58 -0.57 6.89
CA ASP A 112 6.24 -1.50 5.81
C ASP A 112 6.67 -0.95 4.44
N LEU A 113 6.60 0.37 4.26
CA LEU A 113 7.14 1.04 3.08
C LEU A 113 8.67 0.97 3.02
N ARG A 114 9.36 1.10 4.15
CA ARG A 114 10.81 0.92 4.22
C ARG A 114 11.23 -0.48 3.77
N GLU A 115 10.48 -1.50 4.17
CA GLU A 115 10.75 -2.88 3.75
C GLU A 115 10.65 -3.02 2.22
N ILE A 116 9.59 -2.49 1.59
CA ILE A 116 9.47 -2.50 0.11
C ILE A 116 10.63 -1.75 -0.54
N VAL A 117 10.89 -0.53 -0.07
CA VAL A 117 11.94 0.35 -0.60
C VAL A 117 13.31 -0.30 -0.51
N SER A 118 13.63 -1.01 0.58
CA SER A 118 14.91 -1.69 0.75
C SER A 118 15.19 -2.77 -0.30
N ILE A 119 14.14 -3.21 -1.00
CA ILE A 119 14.22 -4.23 -2.04
C ILE A 119 14.30 -3.56 -3.42
N ILE A 120 13.49 -2.52 -3.67
CA ILE A 120 13.32 -1.95 -5.02
C ILE A 120 14.13 -0.67 -5.31
N GLY A 121 14.77 -0.09 -4.29
CA GLY A 121 15.38 1.23 -4.40
C GLY A 121 16.49 1.53 -3.38
N ASP A 122 17.00 2.76 -3.42
CA ASP A 122 17.96 3.28 -2.46
C ASP A 122 17.26 3.53 -1.11
N GLU A 123 17.42 2.58 -0.19
CA GLU A 123 16.83 2.63 1.15
C GLU A 123 17.17 3.93 1.87
N SER A 124 18.41 4.40 1.80
CA SER A 124 18.84 5.58 2.55
C SER A 124 18.15 6.84 2.02
N ALA A 125 18.14 7.02 0.70
CA ALA A 125 17.55 8.20 0.08
C ALA A 125 16.02 8.23 0.24
N MET A 126 15.36 7.08 0.08
CA MET A 126 13.92 6.97 0.25
C MET A 126 13.50 7.10 1.71
N TRP A 127 14.28 6.55 2.67
CA TRP A 127 13.99 6.71 4.08
C TRP A 127 14.08 8.17 4.53
N ASP A 128 15.04 8.92 3.99
CA ASP A 128 15.17 10.36 4.17
C ASP A 128 13.89 11.12 3.75
N ILE A 129 13.27 10.73 2.62
CA ILE A 129 12.00 11.31 2.13
C ILE A 129 10.84 10.94 3.09
N ILE A 130 10.77 9.67 3.51
CA ILE A 130 9.71 9.14 4.38
C ILE A 130 9.78 9.77 5.79
N GLU A 131 10.98 9.95 6.37
CA GLU A 131 11.15 10.54 7.70
C GLU A 131 10.84 12.02 7.73
N LYS A 132 11.23 12.78 6.70
CA LYS A 132 10.95 14.22 6.59
C LYS A 132 9.45 14.51 6.41
N THR A 133 8.66 13.49 6.09
CA THR A 133 7.21 13.61 5.90
C THR A 133 6.46 13.58 7.24
N SER A 134 5.83 14.71 7.56
CA SER A 134 5.00 14.90 8.76
C SER A 134 3.50 14.76 8.49
N SER A 135 3.07 14.87 7.24
CA SER A 135 1.67 14.75 6.83
C SER A 135 1.32 13.31 6.48
N VAL A 136 0.20 12.81 7.02
CA VAL A 136 -0.37 11.51 6.67
C VAL A 136 -0.68 11.44 5.18
N ASP A 137 -1.27 12.49 4.62
CA ASP A 137 -1.63 12.53 3.20
C ASP A 137 -0.39 12.41 2.31
N GLN A 138 0.70 13.10 2.67
CA GLN A 138 1.96 12.99 1.94
C GLN A 138 2.57 11.59 2.08
N LEU A 139 2.51 10.97 3.25
CA LEU A 139 3.02 9.60 3.45
C LEU A 139 2.24 8.60 2.58
N VAL A 140 0.92 8.73 2.52
CA VAL A 140 0.07 7.93 1.61
C VAL A 140 0.48 8.17 0.16
N SER A 141 0.71 9.42 -0.24
CA SER A 141 1.20 9.74 -1.59
C SER A 141 2.55 9.11 -1.89
N ILE A 142 3.51 9.14 -0.95
CA ILE A 142 4.81 8.47 -1.12
C ILE A 142 4.63 6.98 -1.33
N ALA A 143 3.81 6.34 -0.49
CA ALA A 143 3.56 4.90 -0.59
C ALA A 143 2.96 4.53 -1.96
N ILE A 144 1.97 5.29 -2.41
CA ILE A 144 1.33 5.05 -3.71
C ILE A 144 2.26 5.33 -4.88
N LEU A 145 3.01 6.42 -4.86
CA LEU A 145 3.99 6.73 -5.89
C LEU A 145 5.08 5.64 -5.96
N THR A 146 5.55 5.16 -4.81
CA THR A 146 6.52 4.05 -4.73
C THR A 146 5.98 2.79 -5.41
N LEU A 147 4.73 2.43 -5.14
CA LEU A 147 4.08 1.27 -5.76
C LEU A 147 3.81 1.48 -7.27
N ILE A 148 3.39 2.67 -7.70
CA ILE A 148 3.16 2.98 -9.12
C ILE A 148 4.47 2.94 -9.90
N ILE A 149 5.53 3.58 -9.40
CA ILE A 149 6.83 3.60 -10.07
C ILE A 149 7.42 2.19 -10.09
N GLY A 150 7.34 1.47 -8.97
CA GLY A 150 7.75 0.07 -8.88
C GLY A 150 6.98 -0.87 -9.82
N THR A 151 5.82 -0.48 -10.35
CA THR A 151 5.06 -1.30 -11.32
C THR A 151 5.32 -0.92 -12.78
N ASN A 152 6.07 0.14 -13.08
CA ASN A 152 6.22 0.66 -14.46
C ASN A 152 7.68 0.86 -14.90
N PHE A 153 8.66 0.40 -14.12
CA PHE A 153 10.08 0.52 -14.43
C PHE A 153 10.50 -0.35 -15.62
#